data_AF-A0A193SJ36-F1
#
_entry.id   AF-A0A193SJ36-F1
#
_cell.length_a   1.000
_cell.length_b   1.000
_cell.length_c   1.000
_cell.angle_alpha   90.00
_cell.angle_beta   90.00
_cell.angle_gamma   90.00
#
_symmetry.space_group_name_H-M   'P 1'
#
loop_
_entity.id
_entity.type
_entity.pdbx_description
1 polymer ?
#
loop_
_entity_poly.entity_id
_entity_poly.type
_entity_poly.pdbx_seq_one_letter_code
_entity_poly.pdbx_strand_id
1 'polypeptide(L)'
;MLLADSDENAIARRLGLDISIPANDQNQDPMVAFEQSRVADLAALYNAIAALSTAATLDQLLAQSEAVQARICKMSPTMISPDEELAFSMQMQAMRDSCRQALGH
;
A
#
# COMPACT_ATOMS: atom_id res chain seq x y z
N MET A 1 -12.74 -5.01 48.55
CA MET A 1 -14.10 -5.60 48.42
C MET A 1 -14.57 -5.33 47.00
N LEU A 2 -15.24 -6.30 46.39
CA LEU A 2 -15.42 -6.50 44.95
C LEU A 2 -16.14 -5.37 44.19
N LEU A 3 -15.73 -5.28 42.92
CA LEU A 3 -16.39 -4.71 41.74
C LEU A 3 -17.90 -5.03 41.70
N ALA A 4 -18.73 -4.02 41.43
CA ALA A 4 -20.10 -4.20 40.98
C ALA A 4 -20.61 -2.94 40.24
N ASP A 5 -19.91 -2.51 39.19
CA ASP A 5 -20.48 -1.61 38.17
C ASP A 5 -21.07 -2.47 37.04
N SER A 6 -22.10 -3.21 37.41
CA SER A 6 -22.89 -4.10 36.55
C SER A 6 -24.31 -3.55 36.43
N ASP A 7 -24.46 -2.24 36.21
CA ASP A 7 -25.79 -1.61 36.24
C ASP A 7 -26.19 -0.97 34.89
N GLU A 8 -25.28 -0.33 34.15
CA GLU A 8 -25.64 0.34 32.89
C GLU A 8 -26.20 -0.63 31.83
N ASN A 9 -25.64 -1.83 31.75
CA ASN A 9 -26.08 -2.84 30.78
C ASN A 9 -27.35 -3.60 31.23
N ALA A 10 -27.63 -3.61 32.54
CA ALA A 10 -28.83 -4.21 33.12
C ALA A 10 -30.05 -3.29 32.99
N ILE A 11 -29.83 -1.97 33.08
CA ILE A 11 -30.87 -0.95 32.89
C ILE A 11 -31.36 -0.94 31.43
N ALA A 12 -30.45 -1.03 30.46
CA ALA A 12 -30.79 -1.03 29.03
C ALA A 12 -31.70 -2.22 28.62
N ARG A 13 -31.44 -3.41 29.18
CA ARG A 13 -32.25 -4.62 28.93
C ARG A 13 -33.63 -4.59 29.61
N ARG A 14 -33.77 -3.92 30.76
CA ARG A 14 -35.04 -3.84 31.51
C ARG A 14 -36.06 -2.87 30.89
N LEU A 15 -35.62 -1.93 30.05
CA LEU A 15 -36.48 -0.91 29.45
C LEU A 15 -37.00 -1.30 28.05
N GLY A 16 -36.62 -2.45 27.50
CA GLY A 16 -37.07 -2.90 26.17
C GLY A 16 -36.76 -1.92 25.04
N LEU A 17 -35.83 -0.99 25.28
CA LEU A 17 -35.37 -0.03 24.29
C LEU A 17 -34.39 -0.77 23.38
N ASP A 18 -34.85 -1.11 22.18
CA ASP A 18 -34.00 -1.50 21.07
C ASP A 18 -33.16 -0.28 20.66
N ILE A 19 -32.12 0.03 21.45
CA ILE A 19 -31.23 1.13 21.16
C ILE A 19 -30.31 0.65 20.04
N SER A 20 -30.78 0.82 18.81
CA SER A 20 -29.91 0.94 17.64
C SER A 20 -29.01 2.14 17.87
N ILE A 21 -27.86 1.91 18.51
CA ILE A 21 -26.76 2.88 18.50
C ILE A 21 -26.19 2.79 17.08
N PRO A 22 -26.33 3.82 16.22
CA PRO A 22 -25.55 3.85 15.00
C PRO A 22 -24.10 3.98 15.46
N ALA A 23 -23.32 2.91 15.32
CA ALA A 23 -21.89 2.97 15.53
C ALA A 23 -21.34 4.02 14.57
N ASN A 24 -21.01 5.17 15.13
CA ASN A 24 -20.35 6.25 14.43
C ASN A 24 -19.08 5.68 13.79
N ASP A 25 -19.05 5.65 12.47
CA ASP A 25 -18.03 5.08 11.58
C ASP A 25 -16.76 5.95 11.57
N GLN A 26 -16.28 6.35 12.75
CA GLN A 26 -15.20 7.35 12.92
C GLN A 26 -14.01 6.85 13.74
N ASN A 27 -13.96 5.56 14.08
CA ASN A 27 -12.76 4.93 14.61
C ASN A 27 -12.38 3.76 13.70
N GLN A 28 -11.90 4.10 12.50
CA GLN A 28 -11.27 3.11 11.65
C GLN A 28 -10.04 2.60 12.41
N ASP A 29 -10.01 1.30 12.71
CA ASP A 29 -8.91 0.66 13.43
C ASP A 29 -7.56 1.06 12.75
N PRO A 30 -6.60 1.63 13.49
CA PRO A 30 -5.33 2.09 12.91
C PRO A 30 -4.58 0.97 12.18
N MET A 31 -4.75 -0.29 12.61
CA MET A 31 -4.21 -1.45 11.91
C MET A 31 -4.87 -1.65 10.54
N VAL A 32 -6.19 -1.50 10.47
CA VAL A 32 -6.95 -1.60 9.21
C VAL A 32 -6.58 -0.47 8.26
N ALA A 33 -6.45 0.76 8.76
CA ALA A 33 -6.01 1.91 7.95
C ALA A 33 -4.59 1.71 7.39
N PHE A 34 -3.68 1.17 8.22
CA PHE A 34 -2.32 0.85 7.78
C PHE A 34 -2.31 -0.22 6.67
N GLU A 35 -3.00 -1.35 6.86
CA GLU A 35 -3.04 -2.42 5.85
C GLU A 35 -3.69 -1.96 4.54
N GLN A 36 -4.71 -1.10 4.60
CA GLN A 36 -5.29 -0.49 3.40
C GLN A 36 -4.28 0.39 2.65
N SER A 37 -3.51 1.22 3.37
CA SER A 37 -2.44 2.03 2.77
C SER A 37 -1.37 1.14 2.13
N ARG A 38 -0.98 0.07 2.81
CA ARG A 38 0.00 -0.89 2.31
C ARG A 38 -0.46 -1.58 1.03
N VAL A 39 -1.70 -2.04 0.97
CA VAL A 39 -2.29 -2.63 -0.23
C VAL A 39 -2.32 -1.61 -1.37
N ALA A 40 -2.68 -0.36 -1.09
CA ALA A 40 -2.70 0.70 -2.10
C ALA A 40 -1.31 1.00 -2.67
N ASP A 41 -0.29 1.10 -1.80
CA ASP A 41 1.10 1.33 -2.21
C ASP A 41 1.65 0.16 -3.04
N LEU A 42 1.39 -1.10 -2.62
CA LEU A 42 1.78 -2.29 -3.38
C LEU A 42 1.08 -2.37 -4.74
N ALA A 43 -0.24 -2.13 -4.80
CA ALA A 43 -0.97 -2.12 -6.07
C ALA A 43 -0.41 -1.05 -7.01
N ALA A 44 -0.09 0.13 -6.49
CA ALA A 44 0.49 1.21 -7.29
C ALA A 44 1.91 0.88 -7.78
N LEU A 45 2.72 0.18 -6.98
CA LEU A 45 4.02 -0.34 -7.42
C LEU A 45 3.88 -1.36 -8.56
N TYR A 46 3.05 -2.39 -8.39
CA TYR A 46 2.86 -3.42 -9.42
C TYR A 46 2.27 -2.86 -10.71
N ASN A 47 1.35 -1.90 -10.62
CA ASN A 47 0.83 -1.20 -11.80
C ASN A 47 1.94 -0.39 -12.52
N ALA A 48 2.82 0.26 -11.77
CA ALA A 48 3.96 0.97 -12.36
C ALA A 48 4.94 0.00 -13.04
N ILE A 49 5.20 -1.16 -12.44
CA ILE A 49 6.02 -2.23 -13.05
C ILE A 49 5.36 -2.75 -14.33
N ALA A 50 4.04 -2.99 -14.30
CA ALA A 50 3.30 -3.44 -15.47
C ALA A 50 3.34 -2.41 -16.61
N ALA A 51 3.32 -1.11 -16.30
CA ALA A 51 3.41 -0.05 -17.31
C ALA A 51 4.68 -0.14 -18.15
N LEU A 52 5.81 -0.59 -17.57
CA LEU A 52 7.08 -0.77 -18.29
C LEU A 52 6.94 -1.71 -19.49
N SER A 53 6.12 -2.76 -19.37
CA SER A 53 5.86 -3.71 -20.46
C SER A 53 5.05 -3.11 -21.62
N THR A 54 4.43 -1.95 -21.40
CA THR A 54 3.59 -1.24 -22.37
C THR A 54 4.30 -0.03 -23.00
N ALA A 55 5.52 0.28 -22.58
CA ALA A 55 6.30 1.39 -23.13
C ALA A 55 6.58 1.17 -24.62
N ALA A 56 6.17 2.11 -25.46
CA ALA A 56 6.35 2.03 -26.92
C ALA A 56 7.63 2.73 -27.40
N THR A 57 8.24 3.56 -26.54
CA THR A 57 9.45 4.34 -26.86
C THR A 57 10.45 4.29 -25.71
N LEU A 58 11.72 4.58 -26.01
CA LEU A 58 12.77 4.67 -25.00
C LEU A 58 12.46 5.74 -23.94
N ASP A 59 11.99 6.91 -24.36
CA ASP A 59 11.65 8.00 -23.45
C ASP A 59 10.52 7.61 -22.48
N GLN A 60 9.50 6.89 -22.97
CA GLN A 60 8.44 6.37 -22.12
C GLN A 60 8.96 5.34 -21.12
N LEU A 61 9.83 4.43 -21.57
CA LEU A 61 10.45 3.43 -20.70
C LEU A 61 11.30 4.09 -19.60
N LEU A 62 12.08 5.12 -19.95
CA LEU A 62 12.89 5.86 -18.99
C LEU A 62 12.02 6.56 -17.94
N ALA A 63 11.01 7.33 -18.37
CA ALA A 63 10.11 8.02 -17.45
C ALA A 63 9.35 7.05 -16.52
N GLN A 64 8.88 5.91 -17.06
CA GLN A 64 8.21 4.90 -16.25
C GLN A 64 9.18 4.19 -15.30
N SER A 65 10.42 3.93 -15.71
CA SER A 65 11.44 3.32 -14.85
C SER A 65 11.80 4.21 -13.66
N GLU A 66 11.86 5.53 -13.86
CA GLU A 66 12.06 6.51 -12.79
C GLU A 66 10.87 6.52 -11.82
N ALA A 67 9.64 6.45 -12.35
CA ALA A 67 8.44 6.36 -11.52
C ALA A 67 8.40 5.08 -10.67
N VAL A 68 8.87 3.96 -11.20
CA VAL A 68 9.01 2.69 -10.44
C VAL A 68 10.08 2.83 -9.36
N GLN A 69 11.26 3.37 -9.69
CA GLN A 69 12.34 3.57 -8.73
C GLN A 69 11.91 4.49 -7.57
N ALA A 70 11.24 5.60 -7.87
CA ALA A 70 10.76 6.53 -6.85
C ALA A 70 9.78 5.87 -5.87
N ARG A 71 8.94 4.94 -6.36
CA ARG A 71 8.02 4.17 -5.50
C ARG A 71 8.76 3.18 -4.62
N ILE A 72 9.74 2.45 -5.18
CA ILE A 72 10.56 1.51 -4.41
C ILE A 72 11.30 2.23 -3.28
N CYS A 73 11.96 3.34 -3.58
CA CYS A 73 12.67 4.14 -2.56
C CYS A 73 11.73 4.68 -1.48
N LYS A 74 10.48 5.07 -1.83
CA LYS A 74 9.47 5.50 -0.85
C LYS A 74 9.03 4.35 0.07
N MET A 75 8.98 3.13 -0.45
CA MET A 75 8.52 1.94 0.27
C MET A 75 9.64 1.28 1.09
N SER A 76 10.90 1.53 0.76
CA SER A 76 12.07 1.07 1.50
C SER A 76 12.33 1.90 2.77
N PRO A 77 12.75 1.30 3.91
CA PRO A 77 12.91 -0.14 4.15
C PRO A 77 11.63 -0.80 4.73
N THR A 78 10.52 -0.07 4.78
CA THR A 78 9.34 -0.44 5.59
C THR A 78 8.49 -1.56 4.97
N MET A 79 8.34 -1.56 3.65
CA MET A 79 7.58 -2.55 2.88
C MET A 79 8.44 -3.33 1.91
N ILE A 80 9.56 -2.76 1.50
CA ILE A 80 10.56 -3.38 0.62
C ILE A 80 11.87 -3.37 1.40
N SER A 81 12.53 -4.51 1.50
CA SER A 81 13.84 -4.58 2.14
C SER A 81 14.91 -3.88 1.28
N PRO A 82 16.03 -3.43 1.88
CA PRO A 82 17.14 -2.85 1.12
C PRO A 82 17.69 -3.78 0.03
N ASP A 83 17.69 -5.10 0.26
CA ASP A 83 18.14 -6.10 -0.72
C ASP A 83 17.18 -6.17 -1.92
N GLU A 84 15.87 -6.10 -1.68
CA GLU A 84 14.87 -6.03 -2.75
C GLU A 84 14.96 -4.71 -3.52
N GLU A 85 15.16 -3.58 -2.84
CA GLU A 85 15.39 -2.28 -3.49
C GLU A 85 16.60 -2.35 -4.43
N LEU A 86 17.71 -2.93 -3.98
CA LEU A 86 18.90 -3.12 -4.79
C LEU A 86 18.62 -4.01 -6.00
N ALA A 87 17.94 -5.15 -5.79
CA ALA A 87 17.59 -6.07 -6.87
C ALA A 87 16.71 -5.41 -7.93
N PHE A 88 15.69 -4.64 -7.53
CA PHE A 88 14.86 -3.89 -8.46
C PHE A 88 15.66 -2.83 -9.22
N SER A 89 16.54 -2.11 -8.54
CA SER A 89 17.39 -1.08 -9.16
C SER A 89 18.27 -1.69 -10.26
N MET A 90 18.87 -2.84 -9.98
CA MET A 90 19.66 -3.60 -10.95
C MET A 90 18.82 -4.09 -12.14
N GLN A 91 17.62 -4.61 -11.89
CA GLN A 91 16.72 -5.08 -12.95
C GLN A 91 16.27 -3.91 -13.86
N MET A 92 15.96 -2.75 -13.29
CA MET A 92 15.60 -1.56 -14.05
C MET A 92 16.75 -1.04 -14.90
N GLN A 93 17.98 -1.13 -14.40
CA GLN A 93 19.16 -0.80 -15.19
C GLN A 93 19.33 -1.78 -16.36
N ALA A 94 19.26 -3.09 -16.11
CA ALA A 94 19.38 -4.10 -17.15
C ALA A 94 18.32 -3.96 -18.26
N MET A 95 17.07 -3.63 -17.89
CA MET A 95 15.99 -3.40 -18.86
C MET A 95 16.27 -2.16 -19.73
N ARG A 96 16.73 -1.05 -19.13
CA ARG A 96 17.11 0.16 -19.87
C ARG A 96 18.27 -0.11 -20.82
N ASP A 97 19.30 -0.80 -20.36
CA ASP A 97 20.47 -1.13 -21.17
C ASP A 97 20.09 -2.04 -22.35
N SER A 98 19.22 -3.02 -22.12
CA SER A 98 18.69 -3.90 -23.17
C SER A 98 17.88 -3.12 -24.22
N CYS A 99 17.00 -2.21 -23.78
CA CYS A 99 16.22 -1.39 -24.70
C CYS A 99 17.09 -0.40 -25.50
N ARG A 100 18.11 0.21 -24.89
CA ARG A 100 19.07 1.05 -25.61
C ARG A 100 19.77 0.27 -26.71
N GLN A 101 20.29 -0.91 -26.40
CA GLN A 101 20.95 -1.79 -27.37
C GLN A 101 20.01 -2.19 -28.51
N ALA A 102 18.76 -2.57 -28.20
CA ALA A 102 17.77 -2.97 -29.21
C ALA A 102 17.40 -1.83 -30.17
N LEU A 103 17.42 -0.58 -29.69
CA LEU A 103 17.11 0.61 -30.48
C LEU A 103 18.35 1.21 -31.18
N GLY A 104 19.54 0.68 -30.95
CA GLY A 104 20.79 1.16 -31.56
C GLY A 104 21.37 2.43 -30.93
N HIS A 105 21.09 2.69 -29.65
CA HIS A 105 21.54 3.84 -28.85
C HIS A 105 22.61 3.50 -27.79
#